data_AF-A0A8B3T9V3-F1
#
_entry.id   AF-A0A8B3T9V3-F1
#
_cell.length_a   1.000
_cell.length_b   1.000
_cell.length_c   1.000
_cell.angle_alpha   90.00
_cell.angle_beta   90.00
_cell.angle_gamma   90.00
#
_symmetry.space_group_name_H-M   'P 1'
#
loop_
_entity.id
_entity.type
_entity.pdbx_description
1 polymer ?
#
loop_
_entity_poly.entity_id
_entity_poly.type
_entity_poly.pdbx_seq_one_letter_code
_entity_poly.pdbx_strand_id
1 'polypeptide(L)'
;MITQVNPHTMQNAMAMQSQLPTTQRKSQRLPSEIEKLVDQIFSQLFAACPAMRSQFDEVQLPITKRTWVLGFAENNIRTIEQVRAGMRKVRSKPDDYFPSVGKFISWCKQDRYESLGLPSEDELYQRLKKFQGYGMLEIHKFHFESDAEYWLLTDLYCNNREATEEKLCKAVSKALKAMAARLEAG
;
A
#
# COMPACT_ATOMS: atom_id res chain seq x y z
N MET A 1 65.65 30.54 -33.53
CA MET A 1 64.38 30.55 -32.78
C MET A 1 63.55 29.37 -33.29
N ILE A 2 63.92 28.14 -32.95
CA ILE A 2 63.28 27.22 -31.97
C ILE A 2 61.76 27.07 -32.15
N THR A 3 61.33 25.97 -32.77
CA THR A 3 60.22 25.10 -32.32
C THR A 3 60.37 23.75 -33.05
N GLN A 4 61.17 22.80 -32.53
CA GLN A 4 60.72 21.65 -31.73
C GLN A 4 59.50 20.93 -32.32
N VAL A 5 59.78 19.87 -33.08
CA VAL A 5 58.82 18.87 -33.57
C VAL A 5 58.55 17.92 -32.41
N ASN A 6 57.32 17.88 -31.89
CA ASN A 6 56.96 17.09 -30.71
C ASN A 6 56.28 15.76 -31.15
N PRO A 7 56.85 14.57 -30.87
CA PRO A 7 56.41 13.29 -31.46
C PRO A 7 55.24 12.60 -30.73
N HIS A 8 54.29 13.33 -30.15
CA HIS A 8 53.24 12.74 -29.30
C HIS A 8 51.88 12.45 -29.97
N THR A 9 51.75 12.60 -31.30
CA THR A 9 50.47 12.41 -32.00
C THR A 9 50.13 10.94 -32.32
N MET A 10 50.85 9.96 -31.79
CA MET A 10 50.57 8.53 -31.99
C MET A 10 50.24 7.76 -30.70
N GLN A 11 49.57 8.41 -29.74
CA GLN A 11 49.13 7.74 -28.52
C GLN A 11 47.67 8.06 -28.13
N ASN A 12 46.80 8.24 -29.12
CA ASN A 12 45.36 8.43 -28.92
C ASN A 12 44.52 7.39 -29.71
N ALA A 13 44.91 6.11 -29.64
CA ALA A 13 44.14 5.03 -30.28
C ALA A 13 43.78 3.86 -29.33
N MET A 14 44.11 3.92 -28.04
CA MET A 14 43.81 2.82 -27.10
C MET A 14 43.49 3.35 -25.71
N ALA A 15 42.28 3.91 -25.53
CA ALA A 15 41.63 4.06 -24.23
C ALA A 15 40.12 4.23 -24.38
N MET A 16 39.47 3.41 -25.22
CA MET A 16 38.02 3.19 -25.13
C MET A 16 37.78 2.00 -24.20
N GLN A 17 37.99 2.21 -22.89
CA GLN A 17 37.55 1.29 -21.85
C GLN A 17 36.51 1.99 -20.98
N SER A 18 35.26 1.61 -21.26
CA SER A 18 34.29 1.22 -20.23
C SER A 18 34.12 2.16 -19.03
N GLN A 19 33.46 3.30 -19.24
CA GLN A 19 32.77 3.97 -18.15
C GLN A 19 31.26 3.84 -18.36
N LEU A 20 30.70 2.76 -17.81
CA LEU A 20 29.27 2.72 -17.54
C LEU A 20 28.95 3.82 -16.52
N PRO A 21 27.90 4.64 -16.72
CA PRO A 21 27.43 5.53 -15.68
C PRO A 21 26.94 4.67 -14.51
N THR A 22 27.62 4.75 -13.36
CA THR A 22 27.11 4.25 -12.08
C THR A 22 25.92 5.10 -11.70
N THR A 23 24.77 4.72 -12.24
CA THR A 23 23.48 5.17 -11.71
C THR A 23 23.34 4.47 -10.36
N GLN A 24 23.83 5.11 -9.30
CA GLN A 24 23.48 4.74 -7.94
C GLN A 24 21.97 4.92 -7.79
N ARG A 25 21.24 3.84 -8.10
CA ARG A 25 19.81 3.74 -7.91
C ARG A 25 19.57 3.78 -6.39
N LYS A 26 19.22 4.95 -5.86
CA LYS A 26 18.57 5.09 -4.55
C LYS A 26 17.27 4.30 -4.58
N SER A 27 17.30 2.98 -4.38
CA SER A 27 16.07 2.18 -4.27
C SER A 27 16.35 0.83 -3.61
N GLN A 28 16.57 0.78 -2.30
CA GLN A 28 16.53 -0.50 -1.55
C GLN A 28 16.46 -0.39 -0.01
N ARG A 29 15.96 0.71 0.57
CA ARG A 29 15.75 0.79 2.03
C ARG A 29 14.50 0.06 2.55
N LEU A 30 13.59 -0.34 1.66
CA LEU A 30 12.28 -0.94 1.98
C LEU A 30 12.32 -2.31 2.68
N PRO A 31 13.24 -3.25 2.39
CA PRO A 31 13.21 -4.58 3.02
C PRO A 31 13.37 -4.52 4.55
N SER A 32 14.27 -3.65 5.04
CA SER A 32 14.60 -3.58 6.47
C SER A 32 13.47 -3.05 7.37
N GLU A 33 12.60 -2.19 6.84
CA GLU A 33 11.45 -1.66 7.59
C GLU A 33 10.32 -2.70 7.69
N ILE A 34 10.08 -3.41 6.59
CA ILE A 34 9.07 -4.48 6.54
C ILE A 34 9.50 -5.67 7.41
N GLU A 35 10.79 -6.02 7.42
CA GLU A 35 11.35 -7.03 8.33
C GLU A 35 11.04 -6.71 9.80
N LYS A 36 11.32 -5.48 10.25
CA LYS A 36 11.00 -5.04 11.62
C LYS A 36 9.51 -5.12 11.91
N LEU A 37 8.67 -4.72 10.96
CA LEU A 37 7.21 -4.81 11.09
C LEU A 37 6.76 -6.27 11.25
N VAL A 38 7.30 -7.18 10.44
CA VAL A 38 7.01 -8.62 10.54
C VAL A 38 7.49 -9.20 11.86
N ASP A 39 8.69 -8.85 12.32
CA ASP A 39 9.20 -9.29 13.62
C ASP A 39 8.29 -8.84 14.79
N GLN A 40 7.81 -7.60 14.72
CA GLN A 40 6.87 -7.06 15.71
C GLN A 40 5.52 -7.78 15.65
N ILE A 41 5.03 -8.13 14.46
CA ILE A 41 3.80 -8.91 14.29
C ILE A 41 3.94 -10.29 14.93
N PHE A 42 5.00 -11.04 14.61
CA PHE A 42 5.20 -12.37 15.17
C PHE A 42 5.31 -12.33 16.69
N SER A 43 5.98 -11.31 17.24
CA SER A 43 6.03 -11.10 18.68
C SER A 43 4.63 -10.91 19.29
N GLN A 44 3.78 -10.10 18.65
CA GLN A 44 2.40 -9.90 19.10
C GLN A 44 1.51 -11.12 18.88
N LEU A 45 1.69 -11.87 17.77
CA LEU A 45 0.96 -13.11 17.51
C LEU A 45 1.21 -14.11 18.63
N PHE A 46 2.48 -14.32 19.01
CA PHE A 46 2.85 -15.24 20.08
C PHE A 46 2.45 -14.74 21.47
N ALA A 47 2.41 -13.42 21.69
CA ALA A 47 1.88 -12.86 22.93
C ALA A 47 0.35 -13.03 23.04
N ALA A 48 -0.37 -12.89 21.93
CA ALA A 48 -1.83 -13.04 21.89
C ALA A 48 -2.27 -14.50 21.98
N CYS A 49 -1.52 -15.42 21.39
CA CYS A 49 -1.77 -16.85 21.43
C CYS A 49 -0.43 -17.60 21.51
N PRO A 50 0.02 -17.99 22.73
CA PRO A 50 1.28 -18.72 22.90
C PRO A 50 1.32 -20.07 22.17
N ALA A 51 0.16 -20.72 21.96
CA ALA A 51 0.04 -21.98 21.23
C ALA A 51 0.46 -21.86 19.74
N MET A 52 0.45 -20.66 19.17
CA MET A 52 0.97 -20.43 17.82
C MET A 52 2.50 -20.58 17.75
N ARG A 53 3.21 -20.33 18.85
CA ARG A 53 4.68 -20.42 18.88
C ARG A 53 5.17 -21.86 18.76
N SER A 54 4.45 -22.81 19.35
CA SER A 54 4.84 -24.24 19.33
C SER A 54 4.75 -24.88 17.93
N GLN A 55 4.17 -24.19 16.95
CA GLN A 55 4.06 -24.66 15.56
C GLN A 55 5.36 -24.45 14.76
N PHE A 56 6.33 -23.71 15.30
CA PHE A 56 7.57 -23.38 14.59
C PHE A 56 8.80 -23.87 15.33
N ASP A 57 9.71 -24.51 14.59
CA ASP A 57 11.07 -24.76 15.03
C ASP A 57 12.01 -23.58 14.66
N GLU A 58 13.28 -23.70 15.04
CA GLU A 58 14.33 -22.69 14.80
C GLU A 58 14.58 -22.41 13.31
N VAL A 59 14.24 -23.35 12.42
CA VAL A 59 14.46 -23.25 10.98
C VAL A 59 13.22 -22.69 10.26
N GLN A 60 12.03 -23.14 10.65
CA GLN A 60 10.76 -22.76 10.03
C GLN A 60 10.38 -21.32 10.36
N LEU A 61 10.67 -20.84 11.58
CA LEU A 61 10.30 -19.47 11.96
C LEU A 61 10.97 -18.40 11.06
N PRO A 62 12.31 -18.41 10.84
CA PRO A 62 12.95 -17.47 9.90
C PRO A 62 12.43 -17.57 8.47
N ILE A 63 12.19 -18.78 7.97
CA ILE A 63 11.66 -19.00 6.62
C ILE A 63 10.26 -18.37 6.49
N THR A 64 9.39 -18.65 7.46
CA THR A 64 8.02 -18.11 7.50
C THR A 64 8.04 -16.58 7.57
N LYS A 65 8.91 -15.99 8.40
CA LYS A 65 9.05 -14.52 8.47
C LYS A 65 9.49 -13.93 7.14
N ARG A 66 10.45 -14.55 6.43
CA ARG A 66 10.84 -14.09 5.08
C ARG A 66 9.68 -14.14 4.09
N THR A 67 8.88 -15.21 4.11
CA THR A 67 7.66 -15.30 3.30
C THR A 67 6.67 -14.17 3.63
N TRP A 68 6.53 -13.81 4.91
CA TRP A 68 5.70 -12.69 5.32
C TRP A 68 6.25 -11.34 4.85
N VAL A 69 7.56 -11.13 4.93
CA VAL A 69 8.21 -9.90 4.42
C VAL A 69 7.96 -9.74 2.92
N LEU A 70 8.13 -10.81 2.14
CA LEU A 70 7.84 -10.80 0.69
C LEU A 70 6.37 -10.49 0.43
N GLY A 71 5.45 -11.21 1.07
CA GLY A 71 4.02 -10.99 0.90
C GLY A 71 3.59 -9.57 1.26
N PHE A 72 4.17 -8.98 2.31
CA PHE A 72 3.90 -7.60 2.73
C PHE A 72 4.44 -6.59 1.73
N ALA A 73 5.66 -6.80 1.22
CA ALA A 73 6.26 -5.95 0.21
C ALA A 73 5.44 -5.96 -1.09
N GLU A 74 5.02 -7.14 -1.55
CA GLU A 74 4.18 -7.33 -2.74
C GLU A 74 2.79 -6.70 -2.60
N ASN A 75 2.24 -6.70 -1.39
CA ASN A 75 0.90 -6.19 -1.10
C ASN A 75 0.87 -4.76 -0.55
N ASN A 76 2.02 -4.09 -0.49
CA ASN A 76 2.17 -2.74 0.06
C ASN A 76 1.64 -2.60 1.50
N ILE A 77 1.87 -3.62 2.34
CA ILE A 77 1.68 -3.55 3.78
C ILE A 77 2.99 -3.06 4.41
N ARG A 78 3.03 -1.79 4.80
CA ARG A 78 4.26 -1.10 5.24
C ARG A 78 4.10 -0.33 6.54
N THR A 79 2.88 -0.14 7.04
CA THR A 79 2.62 0.65 8.26
C THR A 79 2.02 -0.19 9.38
N ILE A 80 2.21 0.27 10.61
CA ILE A 80 1.61 -0.36 11.81
C ILE A 80 0.08 -0.26 11.73
N GLU A 81 -0.44 0.86 11.21
CA GLU A 81 -1.86 1.15 11.04
C GLU A 81 -2.56 0.07 10.20
N GLN A 82 -1.97 -0.29 9.05
CA GLN A 82 -2.49 -1.37 8.17
C GLN A 82 -2.55 -2.72 8.91
N VAL A 83 -1.57 -2.97 9.78
CA VAL A 83 -1.43 -4.23 10.52
C VAL A 83 -2.37 -4.29 11.74
N ARG A 84 -2.79 -3.15 12.31
CA ARG A 84 -3.69 -3.09 13.47
C ARG A 84 -4.99 -3.85 13.22
N ALA A 85 -5.56 -3.74 12.02
CA ALA A 85 -6.76 -4.48 11.61
C ALA A 85 -6.55 -6.00 11.65
N GLY A 86 -5.44 -6.48 11.05
CA GLY A 86 -5.05 -7.89 11.12
C GLY A 86 -4.89 -8.38 12.56
N MET A 87 -4.24 -7.58 13.41
CA MET A 87 -4.06 -7.92 14.83
C MET A 87 -5.36 -7.91 15.64
N ARG A 88 -6.31 -7.00 15.35
CA ARG A 88 -7.66 -7.05 15.95
C ARG A 88 -8.35 -8.36 15.60
N LYS A 89 -8.28 -8.76 14.33
CA LYS A 89 -8.89 -10.01 13.87
C LYS A 89 -8.29 -11.22 14.57
N VAL A 90 -6.96 -11.27 14.71
CA VAL A 90 -6.26 -12.33 15.47
C VAL A 90 -6.76 -12.41 16.91
N ARG A 91 -6.97 -11.28 17.60
CA ARG A 91 -7.46 -11.30 18.99
C ARG A 91 -8.93 -11.68 19.11
N SER A 92 -9.73 -11.40 18.08
CA SER A 92 -11.17 -11.70 18.09
C SER A 92 -11.52 -13.15 17.75
N LYS A 93 -10.61 -13.87 17.06
CA LYS A 93 -10.90 -15.25 16.66
C LYS A 93 -10.80 -16.19 17.87
N PRO A 94 -11.70 -17.16 18.01
CA PRO A 94 -11.69 -18.08 19.15
C PRO A 94 -10.70 -19.25 18.99
N ASP A 95 -10.12 -19.42 17.80
CA ASP A 95 -9.21 -20.53 17.49
C ASP A 95 -7.72 -20.16 17.68
N ASP A 96 -6.89 -21.18 17.89
CA ASP A 96 -5.43 -21.06 18.03
C ASP A 96 -4.68 -21.30 16.70
N TYR A 97 -5.37 -21.25 15.55
CA TYR A 97 -4.76 -21.54 14.26
C TYR A 97 -3.86 -20.40 13.77
N PHE A 98 -2.69 -20.72 13.21
CA PHE A 98 -1.80 -19.72 12.63
C PHE A 98 -2.26 -19.30 11.24
N PRO A 99 -2.60 -18.01 11.01
CA PRO A 99 -3.08 -17.56 9.71
C PRO A 99 -1.97 -17.63 8.66
N SER A 100 -2.31 -18.02 7.43
CA SER A 100 -1.41 -17.84 6.30
C SER A 100 -1.14 -16.35 6.03
N VAL A 101 0.00 -16.03 5.39
CA VAL A 101 0.36 -14.65 5.04
C VAL A 101 -0.75 -13.96 4.24
N GLY A 102 -1.32 -14.63 3.23
CA GLY A 102 -2.40 -14.10 2.41
C GLY A 102 -3.68 -13.84 3.21
N LYS A 103 -4.01 -14.73 4.15
CA LYS A 103 -5.16 -14.54 5.04
C LYS A 103 -4.96 -13.33 5.95
N PHE A 104 -3.79 -13.19 6.56
CA PHE A 104 -3.49 -12.03 7.41
C PHE A 104 -3.51 -10.71 6.62
N ILE A 105 -2.95 -10.70 5.40
CA ILE A 105 -3.01 -9.54 4.49
C ILE A 105 -4.46 -9.15 4.15
N SER A 106 -5.36 -10.13 3.97
CA SER A 106 -6.77 -9.83 3.72
C SER A 106 -7.40 -9.07 4.89
N TRP A 107 -7.07 -9.43 6.14
CA TRP A 107 -7.54 -8.71 7.33
C TRP A 107 -6.94 -7.32 7.44
N CYS A 108 -5.67 -7.14 7.05
CA CYS A 108 -5.04 -5.82 7.00
C CYS A 108 -5.74 -4.87 6.01
N LYS A 109 -6.34 -5.42 4.94
CA LYS A 109 -7.04 -4.65 3.91
C LYS A 109 -8.53 -4.43 4.24
N GLN A 110 -9.15 -5.31 5.01
CA GLN A 110 -10.60 -5.28 5.27
C GLN A 110 -11.06 -4.03 6.03
N ASP A 111 -10.25 -3.49 6.96
CA ASP A 111 -10.66 -2.32 7.78
C ASP A 111 -9.94 -1.02 7.38
N ARG A 112 -9.29 -0.97 6.20
CA ARG A 112 -8.49 0.21 5.85
C ARG A 112 -9.37 1.46 5.75
N TYR A 113 -10.49 1.36 5.05
CA TYR A 113 -11.42 2.48 4.89
C TYR A 113 -12.14 2.80 6.20
N GLU A 114 -12.66 1.78 6.89
CA GLU A 114 -13.37 1.94 8.16
C GLU A 114 -12.50 2.66 9.22
N SER A 115 -11.22 2.28 9.35
CA SER A 115 -10.30 2.93 10.30
C SER A 115 -10.02 4.40 9.99
N LEU A 116 -10.28 4.84 8.76
CA LEU A 116 -10.16 6.21 8.29
C LEU A 116 -11.52 6.93 8.26
N GLY A 117 -12.58 6.30 8.74
CA GLY A 117 -13.95 6.82 8.65
C GLY A 117 -14.47 6.91 7.21
N LEU A 118 -13.88 6.16 6.28
CA LEU A 118 -14.29 6.10 4.88
C LEU A 118 -15.27 4.94 4.64
N PRO A 119 -16.25 5.12 3.74
CA PRO A 119 -17.17 4.05 3.37
C PRO A 119 -16.44 2.93 2.60
N SER A 120 -17.05 1.74 2.57
CA SER A 120 -16.67 0.67 1.65
C SER A 120 -16.93 1.06 0.18
N GLU A 121 -16.38 0.29 -0.76
CA GLU A 121 -16.60 0.55 -2.19
C GLU A 121 -18.09 0.47 -2.56
N ASP A 122 -18.81 -0.52 -2.02
CA ASP A 122 -20.23 -0.70 -2.27
C ASP A 122 -21.07 0.43 -1.64
N GLU A 123 -20.78 0.82 -0.39
CA GLU A 123 -21.46 1.94 0.26
C GLU A 123 -21.24 3.25 -0.49
N LEU A 124 -20.00 3.54 -0.91
CA LEU A 124 -19.72 4.75 -1.68
C LEU A 124 -20.43 4.74 -3.03
N TYR A 125 -20.50 3.60 -3.70
CA TYR A 125 -21.23 3.47 -4.96
C TYR A 125 -22.73 3.75 -4.78
N GLN A 126 -23.35 3.19 -3.73
CA GLN A 126 -24.77 3.44 -3.44
C GLN A 126 -25.03 4.91 -3.07
N ARG A 127 -24.16 5.51 -2.25
CA ARG A 127 -24.18 6.93 -1.90
C ARG A 127 -24.06 7.81 -3.15
N LEU A 128 -23.18 7.47 -4.08
CA LEU A 128 -23.02 8.17 -5.35
C LEU A 128 -24.26 8.06 -6.24
N LYS A 129 -24.86 6.88 -6.36
CA LYS A 129 -26.13 6.70 -7.09
C LYS A 129 -27.25 7.54 -6.50
N LYS A 130 -27.35 7.59 -5.17
CA LYS A 130 -28.31 8.46 -4.48
C LYS A 130 -28.03 9.94 -4.80
N PHE A 131 -26.77 10.37 -4.70
CA PHE A 131 -26.37 11.74 -4.98
C PHE A 131 -26.61 12.15 -6.45
N GLN A 132 -26.47 11.23 -7.40
CA GLN A 132 -26.77 11.47 -8.82
C GLN A 132 -28.23 11.91 -9.06
N GLY A 133 -29.17 11.51 -8.20
CA GLY A 133 -30.56 11.97 -8.26
C GLY A 133 -30.77 13.43 -7.85
N TYR A 134 -29.84 14.02 -7.09
CA TYR A 134 -29.84 15.43 -6.70
C TYR A 134 -28.97 16.27 -7.65
N GLY A 135 -27.75 15.77 -7.92
CA GLY A 135 -26.74 16.48 -8.69
C GLY A 135 -26.20 17.74 -8.00
N MET A 136 -25.34 18.47 -8.70
CA MET A 136 -24.66 19.66 -8.16
C MET A 136 -25.61 20.82 -7.81
N LEU A 137 -26.72 20.95 -8.53
CA LEU A 137 -27.68 22.06 -8.31
C LEU A 137 -28.42 21.92 -6.99
N GLU A 138 -28.73 20.69 -6.58
CA GLU A 138 -29.45 20.40 -5.34
C GLU A 138 -28.53 19.87 -4.23
N ILE A 139 -27.23 20.20 -4.30
CA ILE A 139 -26.22 19.72 -3.36
C ILE A 139 -26.56 20.00 -1.89
N HIS A 140 -27.17 21.16 -1.63
CA HIS A 140 -27.61 21.60 -0.29
C HIS A 140 -28.74 20.74 0.30
N LYS A 141 -29.45 19.96 -0.53
CA LYS A 141 -30.52 19.04 -0.08
C LYS A 141 -29.97 17.65 0.26
N PHE A 142 -28.73 17.34 -0.14
CA PHE A 142 -28.12 16.05 0.11
C PHE A 142 -27.34 16.08 1.43
N HIS A 143 -27.58 15.08 2.29
CA HIS A 143 -26.87 14.95 3.55
C HIS A 143 -25.57 14.14 3.39
N PHE A 144 -24.45 14.83 3.60
CA PHE A 144 -23.11 14.23 3.65
C PHE A 144 -22.77 13.83 5.09
N GLU A 145 -22.19 12.65 5.25
CA GLU A 145 -21.84 12.04 6.53
C GLU A 145 -20.46 12.50 7.01
N SER A 146 -19.61 12.97 6.11
CA SER A 146 -18.32 13.57 6.42
C SER A 146 -17.80 14.49 5.30
N ASP A 147 -16.81 15.31 5.61
CA ASP A 147 -16.10 16.13 4.61
C ASP A 147 -15.42 15.26 3.54
N ALA A 148 -14.82 14.14 3.96
CA ALA A 148 -14.18 13.20 3.03
C ALA A 148 -15.18 12.65 2.02
N GLU A 149 -16.39 12.34 2.49
CA GLU A 149 -17.46 11.88 1.63
C GLU A 149 -17.99 12.96 0.69
N TYR A 150 -18.15 14.20 1.18
CA TYR A 150 -18.48 15.34 0.34
C TYR A 150 -17.53 15.40 -0.86
N TRP A 151 -16.22 15.43 -0.61
CA TRP A 151 -15.22 15.51 -1.67
C TRP A 151 -15.26 14.31 -2.61
N LEU A 152 -15.40 13.09 -2.06
CA LEU A 152 -15.51 11.87 -2.85
C LEU A 152 -16.71 11.92 -3.81
N LEU A 153 -17.90 12.23 -3.29
CA LEU A 153 -19.13 12.19 -4.07
C LEU A 153 -19.18 13.32 -5.11
N THR A 154 -18.76 14.53 -4.76
CA THR A 154 -18.76 15.64 -5.72
C THR A 154 -17.77 15.42 -6.85
N ASP A 155 -16.56 14.93 -6.54
CA ASP A 155 -15.53 14.67 -7.55
C ASP A 155 -15.90 13.50 -8.46
N LEU A 156 -16.38 12.40 -7.87
CA LEU A 156 -16.89 11.25 -8.62
C LEU A 156 -18.06 11.63 -9.53
N TYR A 157 -19.01 12.42 -9.05
CA TYR A 157 -20.14 12.89 -9.85
C TYR A 157 -19.67 13.74 -11.04
N CYS A 158 -18.84 14.75 -10.80
CA CYS A 158 -18.40 15.68 -11.85
C CYS A 158 -17.55 14.99 -12.92
N ASN A 159 -16.65 14.08 -12.51
CA ASN A 159 -15.70 13.44 -13.42
C ASN A 159 -16.27 12.21 -14.16
N ASN A 160 -17.47 11.72 -13.80
CA ASN A 160 -17.99 10.45 -14.32
C ASN A 160 -19.47 10.52 -14.75
N ARG A 161 -19.99 11.69 -15.17
CA ARG A 161 -21.42 11.86 -15.54
C ARG A 161 -21.89 10.88 -16.62
N GLU A 162 -21.03 10.52 -17.56
CA GLU A 162 -21.34 9.62 -18.69
C GLU A 162 -20.65 8.26 -18.57
N ALA A 163 -20.11 7.92 -17.40
CA ALA A 163 -19.41 6.66 -17.22
C ALA A 163 -20.37 5.46 -17.23
N THR A 164 -19.96 4.37 -17.87
CA THR A 164 -20.60 3.07 -17.70
C THR A 164 -20.43 2.57 -16.27
N GLU A 165 -21.30 1.66 -15.83
CA GLU A 165 -21.21 1.07 -14.48
C GLU A 165 -19.83 0.48 -14.18
N GLU A 166 -19.24 -0.26 -15.13
CA GLU A 166 -17.89 -0.82 -14.96
C GLU A 166 -16.81 0.26 -14.75
N LYS A 167 -16.88 1.35 -15.53
CA LYS A 167 -15.96 2.49 -15.37
C LYS A 167 -16.19 3.20 -14.04
N LEU A 168 -17.45 3.31 -13.62
CA LEU A 168 -17.83 3.95 -12.37
C LEU A 168 -17.32 3.17 -11.15
N CYS A 169 -17.46 1.83 -11.14
CA CYS A 169 -16.90 1.00 -10.07
C CYS A 169 -15.37 1.11 -9.99
N LYS A 170 -14.68 1.14 -11.14
CA LYS A 170 -13.24 1.39 -11.18
C LYS A 170 -12.87 2.77 -10.63
N ALA A 171 -13.66 3.80 -10.95
CA ALA A 171 -13.47 5.16 -10.43
C ALA A 171 -13.68 5.23 -8.92
N VAL A 172 -14.73 4.59 -8.39
CA VAL A 172 -15.02 4.48 -6.94
C VAL A 172 -13.83 3.86 -6.21
N SER A 173 -13.36 2.69 -6.65
CA SER A 173 -12.21 2.02 -6.03
C SER A 173 -10.95 2.89 -6.07
N LYS A 174 -10.72 3.59 -7.19
CA LYS A 174 -9.58 4.52 -7.34
C LYS A 174 -9.70 5.72 -6.40
N ALA A 175 -10.87 6.32 -6.30
CA ALA A 175 -11.12 7.50 -5.46
C ALA A 175 -10.96 7.17 -3.97
N LEU A 176 -11.49 6.03 -3.50
CA LEU A 176 -11.30 5.57 -2.12
C LEU A 176 -9.83 5.32 -1.79
N LYS A 177 -9.09 4.66 -2.69
CA LYS A 177 -7.64 4.44 -2.50
C LYS A 177 -6.89 5.76 -2.38
N ALA A 178 -7.22 6.74 -3.22
CA ALA A 178 -6.59 8.06 -3.21
C ALA A 178 -6.96 8.87 -1.96
N MET A 179 -8.23 8.88 -1.56
CA MET A 179 -8.68 9.57 -0.35
C MET A 179 -8.04 8.97 0.90
N ALA A 180 -8.03 7.64 1.01
CA ALA A 180 -7.39 6.96 2.11
C ALA A 180 -5.88 7.28 2.19
N ALA A 181 -5.17 7.31 1.05
CA ALA A 181 -3.76 7.69 1.02
C ALA A 181 -3.53 9.16 1.43
N ARG A 182 -4.47 10.06 1.12
CA ARG A 182 -4.42 11.46 1.56
C ARG A 182 -4.60 11.57 3.07
N LEU A 183 -5.61 10.91 3.63
CA LEU A 183 -5.86 10.92 5.09
C LEU A 183 -4.70 10.30 5.88
N GLU A 184 -4.05 9.27 5.33
CA GLU A 184 -2.85 8.67 5.93
C GLU A 184 -1.61 9.59 5.88
N ALA A 185 -1.56 10.55 4.95
CA ALA A 185 -0.42 11.45 4.77
C ALA A 185 -0.46 12.72 5.66
N GLY A 186 -1.60 12.99 6.32
CA GLY A 186 -1.83 14.20 7.13
C GLY A 186 -2.22 15.40 6.28
#